data_AF-A0A9Q0TB62-F1
#
_entry.id   AF-A0A9Q0TB62-F1
#
_cell.length_a   1.000
_cell.length_b   1.000
_cell.length_c   1.000
_cell.angle_alpha   90.00
_cell.angle_beta   90.00
_cell.angle_gamma   90.00
#
_symmetry.space_group_name_H-M   'P 1'
#
loop_
_entity.id
_entity.type
_entity.pdbx_description
1 polymer ?
#
loop_
_entity_poly.entity_id
_entity_poly.type
_entity_poly.pdbx_seq_one_letter_code
_entity_poly.pdbx_strand_id
1 'polypeptide(L)'
;MESGAPICHTCGEQVGDDANGDLVVACHECNYPMCKSCFEYEIKEGRKVCLRCGSPYDENLPDDVEKKGSGNQSTMASHLNNSEDVGIHARHISSVSTVDSEMNEESGNPVWKNRVESWKGKKNKKKKSSPKAETEPAQVPPEQQMEEKPSAEASEPLSIVYPIPRNKLAPYRAVIIMRLVILGLFFHYRITNPVDSAFGLWLTSVICEIWFAFSWVLDQFPKWNPVNRDTYIDRLSARYEREGEPSQLAGVDFFVSTVDPLKEPPLITANTVLSILAVDYPVDKVSCYVSDDGAAMLSFESLVETAEFARKWVPFCKKYTIEPRAPEFYFSQKIDYLKDKIQPSFVKERRAMKRDYEEYKVRVNAMVAKAQKTPEDGWTMQDGTPWPWE
;
A
#
# COMPACT_ATOMS: atom_id res chain seq x y z
N MET A 1 -35.58 -10.99 33.90
CA MET A 1 -34.76 -10.08 33.06
C MET A 1 -33.44 -10.79 32.88
N GLU A 2 -33.21 -11.38 31.71
CA GLU A 2 -31.98 -12.12 31.42
C GLU A 2 -30.82 -11.12 31.32
N SER A 3 -29.91 -11.17 32.30
CA SER A 3 -28.65 -10.45 32.31
C SER A 3 -27.70 -11.10 31.31
N GLY A 4 -27.80 -10.72 30.04
CA GLY A 4 -26.85 -11.15 29.02
C GLY A 4 -25.47 -10.60 29.32
N ALA A 5 -24.50 -11.47 29.57
CA ALA A 5 -23.10 -11.08 29.75
C ALA A 5 -22.63 -10.23 28.55
N PRO A 6 -21.89 -9.12 28.78
CA PRO A 6 -21.41 -8.27 27.70
C PRO A 6 -20.49 -9.05 26.77
N ILE A 7 -20.68 -8.82 25.47
CA ILE A 7 -19.92 -9.47 24.41
C ILE A 7 -18.69 -8.61 24.10
N CYS A 8 -17.54 -9.24 23.98
CA CYS A 8 -16.30 -8.62 23.57
C CYS A 8 -16.48 -8.00 22.19
N HIS A 9 -16.34 -6.68 22.10
CA HIS A 9 -16.54 -5.93 20.86
C HIS A 9 -15.45 -6.23 19.81
N THR A 10 -14.39 -6.95 20.21
CA THR A 10 -13.24 -7.29 19.37
C THR A 10 -13.32 -8.70 18.77
N CYS A 11 -13.69 -9.72 19.56
CA CYS A 11 -13.78 -11.13 19.09
C CYS A 11 -15.22 -11.68 19.00
N GLY A 12 -16.20 -10.97 19.56
CA GLY A 12 -17.59 -11.41 19.61
C GLY A 12 -17.87 -12.53 20.61
N GLU A 13 -16.92 -12.88 21.49
CA GLU A 13 -17.10 -13.87 22.57
C GLU A 13 -17.58 -13.18 23.85
N GLN A 14 -18.19 -13.93 24.78
CA GLN A 14 -18.57 -13.38 26.09
C GLN A 14 -17.32 -12.92 26.85
N VAL A 15 -17.37 -11.71 27.40
CA VAL A 15 -16.33 -11.22 28.30
C VAL A 15 -16.45 -12.03 29.60
N GLY A 16 -15.39 -12.78 29.93
CA GLY A 16 -15.35 -13.58 31.15
C GLY A 16 -15.23 -12.73 32.40
N ASP A 17 -15.64 -13.31 33.54
CA ASP A 17 -15.48 -12.73 34.87
C ASP A 17 -14.03 -12.94 35.37
N ASP A 18 -13.54 -12.01 36.19
CA ASP A 18 -12.27 -12.14 36.88
C ASP A 18 -12.35 -13.16 38.04
N ALA A 19 -11.24 -13.36 38.76
CA ALA A 19 -11.19 -14.31 39.88
C ALA A 19 -12.12 -13.97 41.06
N ASN A 20 -12.69 -12.75 41.07
CA ASN A 20 -13.63 -12.26 42.09
C ASN A 20 -15.09 -12.26 41.60
N GLY A 21 -15.35 -12.64 40.35
CA GLY A 21 -16.69 -12.63 39.75
C GLY A 21 -17.10 -11.26 39.18
N ASP A 22 -16.16 -10.33 39.02
CA ASP A 22 -16.39 -9.02 38.41
C ASP A 22 -16.04 -9.04 36.91
N LEU A 23 -16.78 -8.24 36.13
CA LEU A 23 -16.60 -8.15 34.68
C LEU A 23 -15.23 -7.57 34.31
N VAL A 24 -14.46 -8.27 33.47
CA VAL A 24 -13.18 -7.74 32.95
C VAL A 24 -13.45 -6.56 32.02
N VAL A 25 -13.25 -5.35 32.50
CA VAL A 25 -13.41 -4.11 31.73
C VAL A 25 -12.06 -3.62 31.24
N ALA A 26 -11.85 -3.59 29.93
CA ALA A 26 -10.57 -3.15 29.35
C ALA A 26 -10.31 -1.64 29.49
N CYS A 27 -11.33 -0.81 29.68
CA CYS A 27 -11.17 0.63 29.91
C CYS A 27 -12.12 1.09 31.03
N HIS A 28 -11.54 1.49 32.17
CA HIS A 28 -12.29 1.97 33.33
C HIS A 28 -13.02 3.31 33.10
N GLU A 29 -12.67 4.07 32.06
CA GLU A 29 -13.34 5.35 31.77
C GLU A 29 -14.63 5.20 30.96
N CYS A 30 -14.66 4.32 29.96
CA CYS A 30 -15.82 4.19 29.06
C CYS A 30 -16.50 2.81 29.10
N ASN A 31 -16.09 1.95 30.03
CA ASN A 31 -16.55 0.58 30.21
C ASN A 31 -16.58 -0.22 28.89
N TYR A 32 -15.53 -0.08 28.07
CA TYR A 32 -15.46 -0.75 26.78
C TYR A 32 -15.32 -2.28 26.96
N PRO A 33 -16.28 -3.09 26.48
CA PRO A 33 -16.27 -4.53 26.68
C PRO A 33 -15.26 -5.20 25.75
N MET A 34 -14.16 -5.70 26.32
CA MET A 34 -13.12 -6.42 25.60
C MET A 34 -12.56 -7.52 26.51
N CYS A 35 -12.49 -8.75 26.02
CA CYS A 35 -11.95 -9.87 26.81
C CYS A 35 -10.43 -9.75 27.01
N LYS A 36 -9.92 -10.39 28.07
CA LYS A 36 -8.50 -10.36 28.47
C LYS A 36 -7.54 -10.70 27.32
N SER A 37 -7.82 -11.75 26.56
CA SER A 37 -7.00 -12.15 25.40
C SER A 37 -6.97 -11.08 24.30
N CYS A 38 -8.07 -10.35 24.10
CA CYS A 38 -8.11 -9.25 23.16
C CYS A 38 -7.37 -8.02 23.65
N PHE A 39 -7.41 -7.75 24.96
CA PHE A 39 -6.71 -6.65 25.61
C PHE A 39 -5.20 -6.85 25.55
N GLU A 40 -4.71 -8.01 25.99
CA GLU A 40 -3.28 -8.36 25.94
C GLU A 40 -2.72 -8.31 24.51
N TYR A 41 -3.52 -8.69 23.53
CA TYR A 41 -3.14 -8.59 22.12
C TYR A 41 -2.94 -7.12 21.69
N GLU A 42 -3.85 -6.21 22.02
CA GLU A 42 -3.71 -4.79 21.67
C GLU A 42 -2.47 -4.17 22.33
N ILE A 43 -2.19 -4.52 23.59
CA ILE A 43 -0.99 -4.06 24.31
C ILE A 43 0.29 -4.59 23.63
N LYS A 44 0.32 -5.87 23.22
CA LYS A 44 1.46 -6.47 22.48
C LYS A 44 1.69 -5.82 21.12
N GLU A 45 0.63 -5.40 20.43
CA GLU A 45 0.73 -4.65 19.17
C GLU A 45 1.16 -3.18 19.39
N GLY A 46 1.38 -2.75 20.64
CA GLY A 46 1.83 -1.41 21.01
C GLY A 46 0.72 -0.38 21.17
N ARG A 47 -0.55 -0.80 21.18
CA ARG A 47 -1.69 0.10 21.39
C ARG A 47 -1.99 0.23 22.89
N LYS A 48 -1.54 1.34 23.47
CA LYS A 48 -1.74 1.67 24.90
C LYS A 48 -3.00 2.51 25.19
N VAL A 49 -3.95 2.62 24.24
CA VAL A 49 -5.13 3.50 24.37
C VAL A 49 -6.43 2.76 24.03
N CYS A 50 -7.53 3.17 24.67
CA CYS A 50 -8.86 2.59 24.49
C CYS A 50 -9.40 2.80 23.07
N LEU A 51 -9.95 1.71 22.48
CA LEU A 51 -10.55 1.72 21.14
C LEU A 51 -11.76 2.64 20.97
N ARG A 52 -12.41 3.05 22.07
CA ARG A 52 -13.63 3.87 22.03
C ARG A 52 -13.40 5.31 22.44
N CYS A 53 -12.70 5.57 23.55
CA CYS A 53 -12.51 6.91 24.09
C CYS A 53 -11.09 7.47 23.93
N GLY A 54 -10.13 6.67 23.47
CA GLY A 54 -8.73 7.10 23.31
C GLY A 54 -7.95 7.28 24.61
N SER A 55 -8.56 7.07 25.77
CA SER A 55 -7.87 7.15 27.07
C SER A 55 -6.81 6.05 27.21
N PRO A 56 -5.65 6.34 27.79
CA PRO A 56 -4.61 5.35 27.99
C PRO A 56 -5.12 4.20 28.86
N TYR A 57 -4.75 2.96 28.52
CA TYR A 57 -4.98 1.82 29.38
C TYR A 57 -4.07 1.94 30.61
N ASP A 58 -4.63 1.66 31.78
CA ASP A 58 -3.86 1.69 33.03
C ASP A 58 -2.85 0.53 33.00
N GLU A 59 -1.56 0.82 33.18
CA GLU A 59 -0.48 -0.19 33.12
C GLU A 59 -0.51 -1.17 34.31
N ASN A 60 -1.51 -1.06 35.21
CA ASN A 60 -1.60 -1.76 36.49
C ASN A 60 -2.86 -2.62 36.70
N LEU A 61 -3.21 -3.52 35.77
CA LEU A 61 -4.12 -4.65 36.10
C LEU A 61 -3.53 -5.99 35.62
N PRO A 62 -3.49 -7.04 36.46
CA PRO A 62 -2.20 -7.50 36.97
C PRO A 62 -1.74 -8.87 36.45
N ASP A 63 -0.42 -9.03 36.52
CA ASP A 63 0.42 -10.24 36.50
C ASP A 63 0.09 -11.24 37.64
N ASP A 64 -1.17 -11.38 38.06
CA ASP A 64 -1.55 -12.24 39.17
C ASP A 64 -2.06 -13.62 38.70
N VAL A 65 -1.23 -14.40 37.99
CA VAL A 65 -1.17 -15.88 38.09
C VAL A 65 0.15 -16.34 37.47
N GLU A 66 1.25 -16.28 38.23
CA GLU A 66 2.34 -17.29 38.24
C GLU A 66 3.54 -16.75 39.05
N LYS A 67 3.47 -16.84 40.38
CA LYS A 67 4.68 -16.99 41.22
C LYS A 67 4.32 -17.38 42.65
N LYS A 68 4.33 -18.69 42.92
CA LYS A 68 4.76 -19.21 44.22
C LYS A 68 5.89 -20.19 43.99
N GLY A 69 7.09 -19.80 44.40
CA GLY A 69 8.24 -20.69 44.48
C GLY A 69 9.59 -19.97 44.54
N SER A 70 9.97 -19.55 45.76
CA SER A 70 11.35 -19.28 46.22
C SER A 70 12.14 -18.18 45.49
N GLY A 71 12.42 -17.01 46.08
CA GLY A 71 13.11 -16.82 47.36
C GLY A 71 14.59 -16.50 47.10
N ASN A 72 14.92 -15.21 46.89
CA ASN A 72 16.01 -14.47 47.55
C ASN A 72 16.30 -13.13 46.86
N GLN A 73 16.39 -12.09 47.69
CA GLN A 73 16.77 -10.72 47.37
C GLN A 73 18.19 -10.63 46.80
N SER A 74 18.39 -9.75 45.81
CA SER A 74 19.51 -8.80 45.87
C SER A 74 19.25 -7.61 44.93
N THR A 75 19.32 -6.42 45.51
CA THR A 75 19.43 -5.12 44.86
C THR A 75 20.72 -5.02 44.05
N MET A 76 20.69 -4.44 42.85
CA MET A 76 21.72 -3.50 42.37
C MET A 76 21.30 -2.84 41.05
N ALA A 77 21.65 -1.56 40.95
CA ALA A 77 21.36 -0.63 39.87
C ALA A 77 22.04 -1.00 38.54
N SER A 78 21.36 -0.75 37.42
CA SER A 78 21.95 -0.85 36.09
C SER A 78 22.68 0.44 35.70
N HIS A 79 24.00 0.34 35.73
CA HIS A 79 24.92 1.27 35.09
C HIS A 79 24.80 1.21 33.55
N LEU A 80 24.83 2.39 32.94
CA LEU A 80 25.20 2.62 31.55
C LEU A 80 26.58 2.01 31.25
N ASN A 81 26.73 1.35 30.10
CA ASN A 81 27.98 1.41 29.35
C ASN A 81 27.81 1.10 27.86
N ASN A 82 28.43 2.00 27.10
CA ASN A 82 28.74 1.97 25.67
C ASN A 82 29.72 0.82 25.35
N SER A 83 29.64 0.24 24.16
CA SER A 83 30.81 -0.34 23.49
C SER A 83 30.72 -0.11 21.99
N GLU A 84 31.77 0.53 21.48
CA GLU A 84 32.03 0.88 20.10
C GLU A 84 32.47 -0.34 19.25
N ASP A 85 31.89 -0.42 18.04
CA ASP A 85 32.56 -0.52 16.73
C ASP A 85 33.30 -1.81 16.32
N VAL A 86 32.89 -2.42 15.19
CA VAL A 86 33.71 -2.73 13.98
C VAL A 86 32.76 -2.99 12.80
N GLY A 87 32.85 -2.18 11.75
CA GLY A 87 31.93 -2.14 10.61
C GLY A 87 32.13 -3.16 9.48
N ILE A 88 31.08 -3.27 8.67
CA ILE A 88 31.11 -3.74 7.27
C ILE A 88 30.22 -2.79 6.45
N HIS A 89 30.82 -2.18 5.43
CA HIS A 89 30.21 -1.22 4.52
C HIS A 89 28.98 -1.76 3.77
N ALA A 90 27.81 -1.17 4.01
CA ALA A 90 26.67 -1.22 3.08
C ALA A 90 26.57 0.12 2.34
N ARG A 91 26.67 0.04 1.00
CA ARG A 91 26.61 1.19 0.09
C ARG A 91 25.19 1.77 0.05
N HIS A 92 25.15 3.10 0.04
CA HIS A 92 23.98 3.96 -0.02
C HIS A 92 22.99 3.61 -1.15
N ILE A 93 21.71 3.51 -0.80
CA ILE A 93 20.58 3.74 -1.71
C ILE A 93 19.91 5.03 -1.27
N SER A 94 19.81 5.97 -2.20
CA SER A 94 19.40 7.35 -2.01
C SER A 94 17.97 7.50 -1.51
N SER A 95 17.80 8.15 -0.36
CA SER A 95 16.53 8.66 0.13
C SER A 95 16.19 9.96 -0.60
N VAL A 96 15.05 9.98 -1.28
CA VAL A 96 14.41 11.22 -1.74
C VAL A 96 13.80 11.90 -0.51
N SER A 97 14.32 13.07 -0.18
CA SER A 97 13.82 13.93 0.90
C SER A 97 12.53 14.63 0.46
N THR A 98 11.40 14.25 1.05
CA THR A 98 10.21 15.10 1.10
C THR A 98 10.35 16.07 2.25
N VAL A 99 10.58 17.33 1.91
CA VAL A 99 10.63 18.45 2.85
C VAL A 99 9.21 18.70 3.38
N ASP A 100 9.08 18.66 4.71
CA ASP A 100 7.90 19.00 5.47
C ASP A 100 7.42 20.43 5.18
N SER A 101 6.11 20.59 5.05
CA SER A 101 5.45 21.88 5.22
C SER A 101 4.16 21.62 5.98
N GLU A 102 4.24 21.82 7.29
CA GLU A 102 3.12 21.90 8.20
C GLU A 102 2.16 23.00 7.74
N MET A 103 0.90 22.65 7.45
CA MET A 103 -0.22 23.59 7.43
C MET A 103 -1.47 22.91 7.98
N ASN A 104 -1.76 23.27 9.24
CA ASN A 104 -3.04 23.33 9.95
C ASN A 104 -4.24 22.50 9.46
N GLU A 105 -4.69 21.63 10.37
CA GLU A 105 -6.06 21.11 10.44
C GLU A 105 -7.05 22.24 10.74
N GLU A 106 -8.08 22.40 9.90
CA GLU A 106 -9.36 22.95 10.36
C GLU A 106 -10.53 22.41 9.51
N SER A 107 -11.43 21.69 10.19
CA SER A 107 -12.79 21.28 9.82
C SER A 107 -13.16 21.12 8.34
N GLY A 108 -13.32 19.87 7.89
CA GLY A 108 -13.88 19.54 6.58
C GLY A 108 -14.76 18.30 6.61
N ASN A 109 -16.02 18.46 7.01
CA ASN A 109 -17.04 17.42 6.92
C ASN A 109 -17.22 16.97 5.45
N PRO A 110 -17.24 15.67 5.11
CA PRO A 110 -17.17 15.24 3.71
C PRO A 110 -18.46 15.56 2.92
N VAL A 111 -18.37 16.59 2.08
CA VAL A 111 -19.39 17.09 1.13
C VAL A 111 -19.97 16.00 0.22
N TRP A 112 -19.25 14.89 0.00
CA TRP A 112 -19.71 13.78 -0.85
C TRP A 112 -20.90 13.01 -0.25
N LYS A 113 -20.96 12.87 1.09
CA LYS A 113 -22.01 12.10 1.78
C LYS A 113 -23.39 12.75 1.62
N ASN A 114 -23.43 14.09 1.71
CA ASN A 114 -24.65 14.88 1.54
C ASN A 114 -25.17 14.90 0.08
N ARG A 115 -24.29 14.66 -0.91
CA ARG A 115 -24.67 14.65 -2.33
C ARG A 115 -25.37 13.36 -2.75
N VAL A 116 -24.97 12.23 -2.17
CA VAL A 116 -25.57 10.90 -2.43
C VAL A 116 -27.00 10.82 -1.88
N GLU A 117 -27.28 11.45 -0.73
CA GLU A 117 -28.65 11.48 -0.18
C GLU A 117 -29.61 12.35 -1.02
N SER A 118 -29.12 13.45 -1.59
CA SER A 118 -29.92 14.31 -2.49
C SER A 118 -30.36 13.57 -3.77
N TRP A 119 -29.61 12.56 -4.21
CA TRP A 119 -29.96 11.75 -5.38
C TRP A 119 -31.06 10.72 -5.07
N LYS A 120 -31.06 10.12 -3.87
CA LYS A 120 -32.11 9.19 -3.44
C LYS A 120 -33.48 9.86 -3.31
N GLY A 121 -33.53 11.12 -2.85
CA GLY A 121 -34.79 11.87 -2.69
C GLY A 121 -35.50 12.22 -4.01
N LYS A 122 -34.74 12.42 -5.11
CA LYS A 122 -35.32 12.79 -6.42
C LYS A 122 -35.98 11.63 -7.16
N LYS A 123 -35.56 10.37 -6.92
CA LYS A 123 -36.16 9.18 -7.56
C LYS A 123 -37.60 8.89 -7.08
N ASN A 124 -37.96 9.26 -5.85
CA ASN A 124 -39.29 8.95 -5.29
C ASN A 124 -40.42 9.90 -5.71
N LYS A 125 -40.13 11.05 -6.35
CA LYS A 125 -41.16 12.04 -6.73
C LYS A 125 -41.74 11.86 -8.15
N LYS A 126 -41.22 10.92 -8.95
CA LYS A 126 -41.53 10.80 -10.39
C LYS A 126 -42.49 9.66 -10.77
N LYS A 127 -43.36 9.22 -9.85
CA LYS A 127 -44.49 8.31 -10.14
C LYS A 127 -45.82 8.90 -9.65
N LYS A 128 -46.53 9.63 -10.52
CA LYS A 128 -48.00 9.69 -10.57
C LYS A 128 -48.48 10.23 -11.93
N SER A 129 -49.56 9.63 -12.41
CA SER A 129 -50.10 9.57 -13.79
C SER A 129 -50.93 10.79 -14.26
N SER A 130 -51.12 10.89 -15.58
CA SER A 130 -51.94 11.85 -16.36
C SER A 130 -53.43 11.45 -16.51
N PRO A 131 -54.34 12.26 -17.14
CA PRO A 131 -54.63 12.08 -18.59
C PRO A 131 -55.15 13.29 -19.45
N LYS A 132 -54.83 13.22 -20.76
CA LYS A 132 -55.49 13.53 -22.10
C LYS A 132 -56.36 14.79 -22.44
N ALA A 133 -56.15 15.36 -23.66
CA ALA A 133 -57.02 15.31 -24.88
C ALA A 133 -56.42 16.14 -26.08
N GLU A 134 -56.17 15.52 -27.27
CA GLU A 134 -56.74 15.76 -28.66
C GLU A 134 -56.22 17.03 -29.39
N THR A 135 -55.81 17.08 -30.69
CA THR A 135 -56.35 16.52 -31.96
C THR A 135 -55.28 16.54 -33.09
N GLU A 136 -55.41 15.66 -34.08
CA GLU A 136 -54.61 15.50 -35.35
C GLU A 136 -55.19 16.36 -36.53
N PRO A 137 -54.65 16.43 -37.80
CA PRO A 137 -54.05 15.34 -38.61
C PRO A 137 -52.90 15.63 -39.65
N ALA A 138 -52.25 14.52 -40.09
CA ALA A 138 -51.62 14.18 -41.40
C ALA A 138 -50.42 15.02 -41.94
N GLN A 139 -49.32 14.51 -42.52
CA GLN A 139 -49.13 13.35 -43.41
C GLN A 139 -47.60 13.08 -43.75
N VAL A 140 -47.26 11.80 -44.02
CA VAL A 140 -46.11 11.19 -44.79
C VAL A 140 -44.67 11.11 -44.17
N PRO A 141 -44.06 9.90 -44.04
CA PRO A 141 -42.71 9.68 -43.46
C PRO A 141 -41.58 9.58 -44.51
N PRO A 142 -40.33 9.89 -44.12
CA PRO A 142 -39.28 8.88 -44.34
C PRO A 142 -38.24 8.75 -43.21
N GLU A 143 -37.84 7.49 -43.05
CA GLU A 143 -36.47 7.02 -42.78
C GLU A 143 -35.83 7.20 -41.40
N GLN A 144 -35.59 6.02 -40.82
CA GLN A 144 -34.76 5.70 -39.68
C GLN A 144 -33.37 6.33 -39.79
N GLN A 145 -33.14 7.43 -39.10
CA GLN A 145 -31.84 7.69 -38.48
C GLN A 145 -32.00 7.55 -36.99
N MET A 146 -31.64 6.37 -36.50
CA MET A 146 -31.36 6.14 -35.09
C MET A 146 -30.08 6.91 -34.77
N GLU A 147 -30.19 8.23 -34.57
CA GLU A 147 -29.14 8.98 -33.89
C GLU A 147 -29.09 8.43 -32.46
N GLU A 148 -28.14 7.52 -32.23
CA GLU A 148 -27.58 7.29 -30.90
C GLU A 148 -27.14 8.66 -30.35
N LYS A 149 -28.02 9.31 -29.58
CA LYS A 149 -27.64 10.44 -28.75
C LYS A 149 -26.47 9.97 -27.88
N PRO A 150 -25.25 10.52 -28.04
CA PRO A 150 -24.18 10.22 -27.12
C PRO A 150 -24.63 10.72 -25.75
N SER A 151 -24.68 9.84 -24.76
CA SER A 151 -24.98 10.25 -23.39
C SER A 151 -23.95 11.30 -22.96
N ALA A 152 -24.41 12.40 -22.34
CA ALA A 152 -23.55 13.51 -21.93
C ALA A 152 -22.46 13.11 -20.90
N GLU A 153 -22.54 11.90 -20.34
CA GLU A 153 -21.53 11.30 -19.45
C GLU A 153 -20.32 10.72 -20.22
N ALA A 154 -20.47 10.45 -21.53
CA ALA A 154 -19.40 9.95 -22.39
C ALA A 154 -18.37 11.01 -22.81
N SER A 155 -18.63 12.31 -22.57
CA SER A 155 -17.78 13.41 -23.04
C SER A 155 -16.78 13.96 -22.02
N GLU A 156 -16.80 13.53 -20.76
CA GLU A 156 -15.84 14.04 -19.77
C GLU A 156 -14.43 13.42 -19.97
N PRO A 157 -13.35 14.20 -19.80
CA PRO A 157 -11.99 13.67 -19.90
C PRO A 157 -11.67 12.74 -18.73
N LEU A 158 -11.11 11.57 -19.03
CA LEU A 158 -10.65 10.57 -18.05
C LEU A 158 -9.32 10.95 -17.40
N SER A 159 -8.53 11.78 -18.08
CA SER A 159 -7.31 12.35 -17.56
C SER A 159 -7.15 13.79 -18.06
N ILE A 160 -6.48 14.61 -17.26
CA ILE A 160 -6.10 15.97 -17.64
C ILE A 160 -4.60 16.11 -17.55
N VAL A 161 -4.05 16.84 -18.51
CA VAL A 161 -2.63 17.16 -18.59
C VAL A 161 -2.53 18.68 -18.44
N TYR A 162 -1.87 19.15 -17.39
CA TYR A 162 -1.72 20.59 -17.14
C TYR A 162 -0.27 20.95 -16.83
N PRO A 163 0.21 22.10 -17.32
CA PRO A 163 1.56 22.56 -17.03
C PRO A 163 1.67 23.01 -15.57
N ILE A 164 2.89 22.97 -15.02
CA ILE A 164 3.17 23.59 -13.73
C ILE A 164 2.79 25.08 -13.79
N PRO A 165 2.17 25.64 -12.72
CA PRO A 165 1.83 27.05 -12.67
C PRO A 165 3.02 27.95 -13.05
N ARG A 166 2.77 28.91 -13.94
CA ARG A 166 3.80 29.82 -14.49
C ARG A 166 4.61 30.51 -13.40
N ASN A 167 4.00 30.78 -12.25
CA ASN A 167 4.64 31.44 -11.11
C ASN A 167 5.82 30.64 -10.53
N LYS A 168 5.83 29.31 -10.66
CA LYS A 168 6.96 28.46 -10.23
C LYS A 168 7.93 28.19 -11.38
N LEU A 169 7.41 28.02 -12.60
CA LEU A 169 8.21 27.65 -13.76
C LEU A 169 9.04 28.80 -14.33
N ALA A 170 8.51 30.03 -14.35
CA ALA A 170 9.23 31.21 -14.84
C ALA A 170 10.50 31.54 -14.03
N PRO A 171 10.47 31.61 -12.67
CA PRO A 171 11.69 31.85 -11.91
C PRO A 171 12.69 30.71 -12.05
N TYR A 172 12.23 29.45 -12.11
CA TYR A 172 13.09 28.30 -12.37
C TYR A 172 13.84 28.45 -13.71
N ARG A 173 13.11 28.78 -14.79
CA ARG A 173 13.71 29.03 -16.13
C ARG A 173 14.68 30.20 -16.13
N ALA A 174 14.40 31.27 -15.38
CA ALA A 174 15.31 32.39 -15.26
C ALA A 174 16.62 32.00 -14.58
N VAL A 175 16.55 31.22 -13.48
CA VAL A 175 17.73 30.77 -12.74
C VAL A 175 18.62 29.84 -13.57
N ILE A 176 18.04 28.88 -14.33
CA ILE A 176 18.84 27.99 -15.18
C ILE A 176 19.53 28.73 -16.32
N ILE A 177 18.86 29.74 -16.92
CA ILE A 177 19.47 30.58 -17.96
C ILE A 177 20.57 31.46 -17.37
N MET A 178 20.34 32.08 -16.22
CA MET A 178 21.38 32.83 -15.51
C MET A 178 22.59 31.94 -15.21
N ARG A 179 22.37 30.71 -14.72
CA ARG A 179 23.43 29.74 -14.44
C ARG A 179 24.21 29.36 -15.70
N LEU A 180 23.53 29.18 -16.83
CA LEU A 180 24.19 28.92 -18.12
C LEU A 180 25.09 30.10 -18.55
N VAL A 181 24.63 31.34 -18.36
CA VAL A 181 25.44 32.54 -18.64
C VAL A 181 26.67 32.60 -17.72
N ILE A 182 26.50 32.35 -16.42
CA ILE A 182 27.60 32.33 -15.45
C ILE A 182 28.62 31.25 -15.82
N LEU A 183 28.16 30.04 -16.20
CA LEU A 183 29.05 28.96 -16.66
C LEU A 183 29.80 29.34 -17.93
N GLY A 184 29.13 29.97 -18.91
CA GLY A 184 29.77 30.45 -20.14
C GLY A 184 30.88 31.46 -19.85
N LEU A 185 30.63 32.44 -18.96
CA LEU A 185 31.64 33.41 -18.53
C LEU A 185 32.77 32.76 -17.74
N PHE A 186 32.46 31.79 -16.87
CA PHE A 186 33.45 31.02 -16.11
C PHE A 186 34.40 30.27 -17.05
N PHE A 187 33.88 29.52 -18.02
CA PHE A 187 34.72 28.80 -18.98
C PHE A 187 35.51 29.73 -19.89
N HIS A 188 34.91 30.84 -20.33
CA HIS A 188 35.64 31.84 -21.11
C HIS A 188 36.84 32.40 -20.33
N TYR A 189 36.62 32.84 -19.09
CA TYR A 189 37.70 33.33 -18.22
C TYR A 189 38.76 32.26 -17.95
N ARG A 190 38.32 31.01 -17.69
CA ARG A 190 39.20 29.88 -17.38
C ARG A 190 40.10 29.50 -18.56
N ILE A 191 39.58 29.56 -19.79
CA ILE A 191 40.33 29.26 -21.03
C ILE A 191 41.27 30.42 -21.40
N THR A 192 40.85 31.67 -21.22
CA THR A 192 41.66 32.86 -21.56
C THR A 192 42.79 33.13 -20.56
N ASN A 193 42.68 32.66 -19.31
CA ASN A 193 43.73 32.79 -18.28
C ASN A 193 44.35 31.42 -17.93
N PRO A 194 45.25 30.89 -18.78
CA PRO A 194 45.97 29.66 -18.48
C PRO A 194 47.01 29.87 -17.36
N VAL A 195 47.32 28.78 -16.65
CA VAL A 195 48.38 28.77 -15.62
C VAL A 195 49.61 28.06 -16.20
N ASP A 196 50.54 28.85 -16.74
CA ASP A 196 51.73 28.33 -17.44
C ASP A 196 52.69 27.56 -16.52
N SER A 197 52.64 27.82 -15.20
CA SER A 197 53.46 27.12 -14.20
C SER A 197 53.11 25.64 -14.04
N ALA A 198 51.90 25.21 -14.42
CA ALA A 198 51.42 23.83 -14.23
C ALA A 198 50.40 23.44 -15.32
N PHE A 199 50.81 23.57 -16.58
CA PHE A 199 49.93 23.41 -17.75
C PHE A 199 49.20 22.06 -17.81
N GLY A 200 49.87 20.95 -17.47
CA GLY A 200 49.25 19.62 -17.49
C GLY A 200 48.08 19.47 -16.51
N LEU A 201 48.26 19.93 -15.27
CA LEU A 201 47.20 19.92 -14.25
C LEU A 201 46.05 20.85 -14.62
N TRP A 202 46.38 22.03 -15.16
CA TRP A 202 45.38 22.99 -15.65
C TRP A 202 44.55 22.40 -16.80
N LEU A 203 45.19 21.77 -17.79
CA LEU A 203 44.53 21.19 -18.95
C LEU A 203 43.58 20.06 -18.55
N THR A 204 44.02 19.15 -17.68
CA THR A 204 43.16 18.07 -17.18
C THR A 204 41.97 18.61 -16.39
N SER A 205 42.19 19.62 -15.52
CA SER A 205 41.11 20.28 -14.78
C SER A 205 40.07 20.92 -15.71
N VAL A 206 40.50 21.67 -16.73
CA VAL A 206 39.60 22.35 -17.67
C VAL A 206 38.80 21.34 -18.51
N ILE A 207 39.43 20.27 -19.00
CA ILE A 207 38.73 19.22 -19.75
C ILE A 207 37.66 18.54 -18.89
N CYS A 208 37.98 18.19 -17.64
CA CYS A 208 37.02 17.62 -16.70
C CYS A 208 35.85 18.57 -16.43
N GLU A 209 36.12 19.85 -16.17
CA GLU A 209 35.09 20.85 -15.91
C GLU A 209 34.16 21.06 -17.13
N ILE A 210 34.72 21.13 -18.35
CA ILE A 210 33.92 21.22 -19.59
C ILE A 210 33.02 20.00 -19.73
N TRP A 211 33.54 18.80 -19.46
CA TRP A 211 32.76 17.57 -19.51
C TRP A 211 31.61 17.58 -18.50
N PHE A 212 31.85 18.01 -17.26
CA PHE A 212 30.81 18.17 -16.25
C PHE A 212 29.76 19.21 -16.65
N ALA A 213 30.18 20.34 -17.22
CA ALA A 213 29.25 21.36 -17.67
C ALA A 213 28.39 20.88 -18.85
N PHE A 214 28.98 20.17 -19.80
CA PHE A 214 28.24 19.57 -20.90
C PHE A 214 27.22 18.54 -20.40
N SER A 215 27.63 17.65 -19.49
CA SER A 215 26.75 16.69 -18.83
C SER A 215 25.60 17.39 -18.09
N TRP A 216 25.90 18.46 -17.35
CA TRP A 216 24.89 19.26 -16.64
C TRP A 216 23.90 19.92 -17.62
N VAL A 217 24.38 20.56 -18.69
CA VAL A 217 23.51 21.20 -19.69
C VAL A 217 22.56 20.17 -20.32
N LEU A 218 23.08 19.01 -20.70
CA LEU A 218 22.28 17.91 -21.26
C LEU A 218 21.25 17.39 -20.26
N ASP A 219 21.57 17.30 -18.97
CA ASP A 219 20.65 16.88 -17.92
C ASP A 219 19.56 17.93 -17.62
N GLN A 220 19.82 19.22 -17.82
CA GLN A 220 18.87 20.30 -17.58
C GLN A 220 17.83 20.45 -18.69
N PHE A 221 18.17 20.21 -19.96
CA PHE A 221 17.25 20.38 -21.08
C PHE A 221 15.96 19.53 -20.98
N PRO A 222 16.00 18.24 -20.60
CA PRO A 222 14.80 17.45 -20.37
C PRO A 222 13.87 18.03 -19.29
N LYS A 223 14.41 18.77 -18.32
CA LYS A 223 13.65 19.37 -17.21
C LYS A 223 13.00 20.71 -17.56
N TRP A 224 13.16 21.19 -18.80
CA TRP A 224 12.70 22.51 -19.21
C TRP A 224 11.18 22.69 -19.21
N ASN A 225 10.43 21.62 -19.50
CA ASN A 225 8.98 21.66 -19.61
C ASN A 225 8.30 20.54 -18.80
N PRO A 226 8.28 20.65 -17.46
CA PRO A 226 7.60 19.68 -16.61
C PRO A 226 6.08 19.78 -16.79
N VAL A 227 5.42 18.63 -16.78
CA VAL A 227 3.98 18.49 -17.02
C VAL A 227 3.38 17.60 -15.95
N ASN A 228 2.27 18.02 -15.35
CA ASN A 228 1.51 17.22 -14.39
C ASN A 228 0.33 16.53 -15.07
N ARG A 229 -0.11 15.41 -14.49
CA ARG A 229 -1.26 14.64 -14.97
C ARG A 229 -2.11 14.21 -13.79
N ASP A 230 -3.42 14.47 -13.88
CA ASP A 230 -4.41 13.92 -12.95
C ASP A 230 -5.28 12.90 -13.69
N THR A 231 -5.69 11.84 -12.99
CA THR A 231 -6.54 10.77 -13.49
C THR A 231 -7.83 10.70 -12.67
N TYR A 232 -8.95 10.39 -13.34
CA TYR A 232 -10.27 10.34 -12.71
C TYR A 232 -10.86 8.93 -12.82
N ILE A 233 -10.65 8.12 -11.79
CA ILE A 233 -11.05 6.71 -11.75
C ILE A 233 -12.58 6.58 -11.68
N ASP A 234 -13.28 7.50 -11.00
CA ASP A 234 -14.75 7.50 -10.90
C ASP A 234 -15.43 7.64 -12.28
N ARG A 235 -14.83 8.43 -13.18
CA ARG A 235 -15.33 8.59 -14.56
C ARG A 235 -15.04 7.36 -15.40
N LEU A 236 -13.93 6.69 -15.14
CA LEU A 236 -13.55 5.46 -15.83
C LEU A 236 -14.54 4.34 -15.51
N SER A 237 -14.82 4.11 -14.23
CA SER A 237 -15.78 3.10 -13.78
C SER A 237 -17.19 3.41 -14.29
N ALA A 238 -17.66 4.66 -14.16
CA ALA A 238 -18.98 5.06 -14.68
C ALA A 238 -19.15 4.80 -16.20
N ARG A 239 -18.06 4.86 -16.98
CA ARG A 239 -18.10 4.68 -18.43
C ARG A 239 -17.97 3.23 -18.88
N TYR A 240 -17.02 2.50 -18.31
CA TYR A 240 -16.59 1.17 -18.78
C TYR A 240 -17.06 0.01 -17.90
N GLU A 241 -17.57 0.31 -16.70
CA GLU A 241 -18.04 -0.67 -15.72
C GLU A 241 -19.51 -0.40 -15.39
N ARG A 242 -20.34 -0.47 -16.43
CA ARG A 242 -21.78 -0.21 -16.34
C ARG A 242 -22.48 -1.35 -15.58
N GLU A 243 -23.23 -1.00 -14.54
CA GLU A 243 -23.99 -1.98 -13.76
C GLU A 243 -24.95 -2.79 -14.65
N GLY A 244 -24.75 -4.11 -14.70
CA GLY A 244 -25.59 -5.05 -15.46
C GLY A 244 -25.09 -5.39 -16.86
N GLU A 245 -24.03 -4.76 -17.35
CA GLU A 245 -23.32 -5.13 -18.58
C GLU A 245 -21.96 -5.77 -18.26
N PRO A 246 -21.40 -6.62 -19.15
CA PRO A 246 -20.04 -7.12 -18.97
C PRO A 246 -19.03 -5.97 -19.01
N SER A 247 -18.04 -6.01 -18.12
CA SER A 247 -17.00 -4.97 -18.04
C SER A 247 -16.25 -4.83 -19.36
N GLN A 248 -16.19 -3.60 -19.89
CA GLN A 248 -15.52 -3.27 -21.15
C GLN A 248 -14.03 -2.95 -20.97
N LEU A 249 -13.49 -3.27 -19.79
CA LEU A 249 -12.09 -3.08 -19.46
C LEU A 249 -11.19 -4.06 -20.25
N ALA A 250 -9.99 -3.60 -20.59
CA ALA A 250 -8.99 -4.39 -21.29
C ALA A 250 -8.38 -5.46 -20.37
N GLY A 251 -7.89 -6.55 -20.95
CA GLY A 251 -7.05 -7.49 -20.21
C GLY A 251 -5.71 -6.85 -19.82
N VAL A 252 -5.18 -7.20 -18.66
CA VAL A 252 -3.89 -6.74 -18.14
C VAL A 252 -3.10 -7.95 -17.67
N ASP A 253 -1.93 -8.15 -18.28
CA ASP A 253 -0.99 -9.19 -17.90
C ASP A 253 0.16 -8.59 -17.09
N PHE A 254 0.34 -9.09 -15.88
CA PHE A 254 1.45 -8.75 -15.00
C PHE A 254 2.57 -9.77 -15.17
N PHE A 255 3.79 -9.31 -15.39
CA PHE A 255 4.98 -10.15 -15.48
C PHE A 255 5.87 -9.94 -14.26
N VAL A 256 6.22 -11.03 -13.58
CA VAL A 256 7.17 -11.06 -12.46
C VAL A 256 8.31 -11.98 -12.87
N SER A 257 9.51 -11.43 -12.98
CA SER A 257 10.74 -12.20 -13.28
C SER A 257 11.58 -12.34 -12.02
N THR A 258 12.00 -13.56 -11.70
CA THR A 258 12.95 -13.88 -10.63
C THR A 258 14.15 -14.62 -11.23
N VAL A 259 15.33 -14.43 -10.63
CA VAL A 259 16.58 -15.02 -11.17
C VAL A 259 17.07 -16.19 -10.32
N ASP A 260 17.11 -16.04 -8.99
CA ASP A 260 17.66 -17.04 -8.10
C ASP A 260 17.07 -16.85 -6.69
N PRO A 261 16.35 -17.87 -6.15
CA PRO A 261 15.71 -17.76 -4.84
C PRO A 261 16.70 -17.66 -3.67
N LEU A 262 18.00 -17.93 -3.88
CA LEU A 262 19.04 -17.71 -2.87
C LEU A 262 19.49 -16.24 -2.79
N LYS A 263 19.43 -15.51 -3.92
CA LYS A 263 19.73 -14.07 -3.95
C LYS A 263 18.53 -13.23 -3.59
N GLU A 264 17.35 -13.65 -4.04
CA GLU A 264 16.08 -12.98 -3.83
C GLU A 264 15.16 -13.90 -3.01
N PRO A 265 14.96 -13.64 -1.70
CA PRO A 265 14.16 -14.51 -0.86
C PRO A 265 12.77 -14.75 -1.47
N PRO A 266 12.31 -16.01 -1.59
CA PRO A 266 11.07 -16.32 -2.29
C PRO A 266 9.83 -15.71 -1.60
N LEU A 267 9.94 -15.36 -0.32
CA LEU A 267 8.92 -14.62 0.41
C LEU A 267 8.67 -13.22 -0.18
N ILE A 268 9.69 -12.53 -0.70
CA ILE A 268 9.53 -11.20 -1.33
C ILE A 268 8.78 -11.36 -2.65
N THR A 269 9.18 -12.33 -3.47
CA THR A 269 8.49 -12.68 -4.73
C THR A 269 7.04 -13.02 -4.46
N ALA A 270 6.77 -13.84 -3.44
CA ALA A 270 5.41 -14.19 -3.04
C ALA A 270 4.58 -12.99 -2.58
N ASN A 271 5.15 -12.05 -1.82
CA ASN A 271 4.46 -10.82 -1.41
C ASN A 271 4.06 -9.96 -2.63
N THR A 272 4.94 -9.86 -3.63
CA THR A 272 4.65 -9.17 -4.89
C THR A 272 3.51 -9.86 -5.64
N VAL A 273 3.56 -11.19 -5.79
CA VAL A 273 2.50 -11.98 -6.42
C VAL A 273 1.16 -11.82 -5.69
N LEU A 274 1.15 -11.88 -4.36
CA LEU A 274 -0.05 -11.68 -3.55
C LEU A 274 -0.65 -10.28 -3.72
N SER A 275 0.21 -9.26 -3.83
CA SER A 275 -0.23 -7.89 -4.09
C SER A 275 -0.86 -7.75 -5.48
N ILE A 276 -0.29 -8.40 -6.50
CA ILE A 276 -0.82 -8.42 -7.87
C ILE A 276 -2.16 -9.16 -7.92
N LEU A 277 -2.27 -10.33 -7.31
CA LEU A 277 -3.53 -11.10 -7.29
C LEU A 277 -4.66 -10.39 -6.52
N ALA A 278 -4.29 -9.48 -5.62
CA ALA A 278 -5.24 -8.69 -4.82
C ALA A 278 -5.56 -7.30 -5.41
N VAL A 279 -5.18 -6.98 -6.66
CA VAL A 279 -5.53 -5.69 -7.27
C VAL A 279 -7.05 -5.53 -7.44
N ASP A 280 -7.49 -4.27 -7.42
CA ASP A 280 -8.88 -3.89 -7.65
C ASP A 280 -9.18 -3.82 -9.15
N TYR A 281 -9.32 -5.00 -9.76
CA TYR A 281 -9.64 -5.18 -11.17
C TYR A 281 -10.52 -6.41 -11.38
N PRO A 282 -11.32 -6.49 -12.47
CA PRO A 282 -12.10 -7.67 -12.79
C PRO A 282 -11.21 -8.92 -12.91
N VAL A 283 -11.63 -10.01 -12.27
CA VAL A 283 -10.85 -11.25 -12.16
C VAL A 283 -10.68 -11.98 -13.50
N ASP A 284 -11.55 -11.71 -14.47
CA ASP A 284 -11.48 -12.23 -15.84
C ASP A 284 -10.52 -11.43 -16.74
N LYS A 285 -9.99 -10.30 -16.24
CA LYS A 285 -9.12 -9.40 -17.00
C LYS A 285 -7.69 -9.34 -16.48
N VAL A 286 -7.46 -9.70 -15.22
CA VAL A 286 -6.12 -9.68 -14.63
C VAL A 286 -5.48 -11.06 -14.68
N SER A 287 -4.30 -11.14 -15.29
CA SER A 287 -3.47 -12.34 -15.29
C SER A 287 -2.11 -12.03 -14.68
N CYS A 288 -1.53 -12.98 -13.94
CA CYS A 288 -0.20 -12.86 -13.37
C CYS A 288 0.68 -14.00 -13.89
N TYR A 289 1.80 -13.66 -14.51
CA TYR A 289 2.80 -14.57 -15.04
C TYR A 289 4.08 -14.43 -14.23
N VAL A 290 4.59 -15.55 -13.72
CA VAL A 290 5.86 -15.59 -13.00
C VAL A 290 6.86 -16.39 -13.83
N SER A 291 7.97 -15.75 -14.19
CA SER A 291 9.09 -16.35 -14.91
C SER A 291 10.27 -16.48 -13.95
N ASP A 292 10.83 -17.69 -13.86
CA ASP A 292 12.02 -17.96 -13.05
C ASP A 292 13.17 -18.40 -13.97
N ASP A 293 14.20 -17.56 -14.08
CA ASP A 293 15.39 -17.86 -14.88
C ASP A 293 16.28 -18.92 -14.20
N GLY A 294 16.13 -19.12 -12.89
CA GLY A 294 16.90 -20.10 -12.12
C GLY A 294 16.33 -21.52 -12.20
N ALA A 295 15.11 -21.69 -12.73
CA ALA A 295 14.38 -22.94 -12.79
C ALA A 295 14.43 -23.74 -11.48
N ALA A 296 14.39 -23.05 -10.33
CA ALA A 296 14.65 -23.64 -9.03
C ALA A 296 13.37 -24.24 -8.44
N MET A 297 13.45 -25.47 -7.92
CA MET A 297 12.33 -26.13 -7.26
C MET A 297 11.77 -25.31 -6.09
N LEU A 298 12.64 -24.59 -5.36
CA LEU A 298 12.24 -23.71 -4.25
C LEU A 298 11.27 -22.61 -4.70
N SER A 299 11.50 -21.98 -5.86
CA SER A 299 10.58 -20.99 -6.43
C SER A 299 9.22 -21.63 -6.67
N PHE A 300 9.20 -22.81 -7.29
CA PHE A 300 7.96 -23.53 -7.59
C PHE A 300 7.18 -23.91 -6.32
N GLU A 301 7.80 -24.57 -5.35
CA GLU A 301 7.14 -24.94 -4.09
C GLU A 301 6.62 -23.71 -3.34
N SER A 302 7.40 -22.61 -3.31
CA SER A 302 6.97 -21.35 -2.70
C SER A 302 5.73 -20.77 -3.40
N LEU A 303 5.66 -20.81 -4.73
CA LEU A 303 4.50 -20.34 -5.48
C LEU A 303 3.24 -21.18 -5.21
N VAL A 304 3.38 -22.50 -5.05
CA VAL A 304 2.27 -23.40 -4.71
C VAL A 304 1.68 -23.04 -3.34
N GLU A 305 2.51 -22.87 -2.32
CA GLU A 305 2.05 -22.40 -0.99
C GLU A 305 1.46 -21.00 -1.04
N THR A 306 2.02 -20.13 -1.89
CA THR A 306 1.52 -18.76 -2.10
C THR A 306 0.12 -18.77 -2.72
N ALA A 307 -0.16 -19.69 -3.64
CA ALA A 307 -1.48 -19.84 -4.24
C ALA A 307 -2.55 -20.22 -3.20
N GLU A 308 -2.24 -21.16 -2.30
CA GLU A 308 -3.16 -21.53 -1.21
C GLU A 308 -3.39 -20.37 -0.23
N PHE A 309 -2.34 -19.62 0.11
CA PHE A 309 -2.50 -18.42 0.93
C PHE A 309 -3.29 -17.32 0.22
N ALA A 310 -3.08 -17.12 -1.09
CA ALA A 310 -3.80 -16.14 -1.89
C ALA A 310 -5.32 -16.36 -1.86
N ARG A 311 -5.78 -17.62 -1.85
CA ARG A 311 -7.21 -17.98 -1.73
C ARG A 311 -7.85 -17.44 -0.45
N LYS A 312 -7.10 -17.28 0.63
CA LYS A 312 -7.55 -16.69 1.89
C LYS A 312 -7.36 -15.17 1.91
N TRP A 313 -6.20 -14.71 1.44
CA TRP A 313 -5.78 -13.31 1.48
C TRP A 313 -6.57 -12.41 0.52
N VAL A 314 -6.77 -12.83 -0.73
CA VAL A 314 -7.42 -12.00 -1.77
C VAL A 314 -8.85 -11.60 -1.38
N PRO A 315 -9.73 -12.52 -0.89
CA PRO A 315 -11.07 -12.12 -0.43
C PRO A 315 -11.02 -11.15 0.75
N PHE A 316 -10.11 -11.35 1.71
CA PHE A 316 -9.94 -10.46 2.86
C PHE A 316 -9.50 -9.06 2.43
N CYS A 317 -8.52 -8.97 1.53
CA CYS A 317 -8.04 -7.72 0.95
C CYS A 317 -9.14 -6.93 0.25
N LYS A 318 -9.91 -7.60 -0.61
CA LYS A 318 -10.98 -6.96 -1.38
C LYS A 318 -12.17 -6.57 -0.50
N LYS A 319 -12.58 -7.42 0.45
CA LYS A 319 -13.70 -7.16 1.37
C LYS A 319 -13.48 -5.93 2.26
N TYR A 320 -12.24 -5.75 2.74
CA TYR A 320 -11.92 -4.67 3.66
C TYR A 320 -11.17 -3.49 3.02
N THR A 321 -10.88 -3.57 1.72
CA THR A 321 -10.13 -2.56 0.97
C THR A 321 -8.88 -2.13 1.75
N ILE A 322 -8.06 -3.12 2.13
CA ILE A 322 -6.84 -2.85 2.91
C ILE A 322 -5.71 -2.39 2.01
N GLU A 323 -4.84 -1.53 2.53
CA GLU A 323 -3.68 -1.02 1.83
C GLU A 323 -2.51 -0.92 2.82
N PRO A 324 -1.28 -1.31 2.43
CA PRO A 324 -0.90 -1.94 1.16
C PRO A 324 -1.44 -3.38 1.01
N ARG A 325 -1.49 -3.90 -0.23
CA ARG A 325 -2.02 -5.25 -0.54
C ARG A 325 -1.02 -6.39 -0.28
N ALA A 326 0.25 -6.06 -0.08
CA ALA A 326 1.28 -7.03 0.26
C ALA A 326 1.26 -7.31 1.79
N PRO A 327 1.09 -8.56 2.22
CA PRO A 327 0.84 -8.90 3.62
C PRO A 327 2.02 -8.59 4.55
N GLU A 328 3.27 -8.86 4.16
CA GLU A 328 4.45 -8.54 4.98
C GLU A 328 4.50 -7.05 5.30
N PHE A 329 4.32 -6.21 4.27
CA PHE A 329 4.35 -4.76 4.41
C PHE A 329 3.13 -4.25 5.18
N TYR A 330 1.96 -4.83 4.98
CA TYR A 330 0.73 -4.46 5.70
C TYR A 330 0.83 -4.77 7.21
N PHE A 331 1.25 -5.97 7.59
CA PHE A 331 1.32 -6.36 9.00
C PHE A 331 2.52 -5.77 9.75
N SER A 332 3.55 -5.31 9.03
CA SER A 332 4.72 -4.64 9.63
C SER A 332 4.50 -3.15 9.90
N GLN A 333 3.46 -2.54 9.33
CA GLN A 333 3.15 -1.13 9.57
C GLN A 333 2.60 -0.91 10.98
N LYS A 334 3.19 0.05 11.71
CA LYS A 334 2.74 0.49 13.06
C LYS A 334 1.66 1.57 13.02
N ILE A 335 0.96 1.74 11.90
CA ILE A 335 -0.09 2.74 11.73
C ILE A 335 -1.39 2.22 12.34
N ASP A 336 -2.26 3.12 12.81
CA ASP A 336 -3.58 2.74 13.29
C ASP A 336 -4.42 2.08 12.18
N TYR A 337 -4.44 0.75 12.20
CA TYR A 337 -5.14 -0.10 11.23
C TYR A 337 -6.67 -0.05 11.38
N LEU A 338 -7.22 0.60 12.41
CA LEU A 338 -8.66 0.80 12.61
C LEU A 338 -9.15 2.13 12.05
N LYS A 339 -8.24 3.01 11.61
CA LYS A 339 -8.60 4.28 11.00
C LYS A 339 -9.50 4.02 9.78
N ASP A 340 -10.68 4.63 9.79
CA ASP A 340 -11.71 4.53 8.75
C ASP A 340 -12.34 3.14 8.52
N LYS A 341 -12.10 2.16 9.40
CA LYS A 341 -12.70 0.81 9.30
C LYS A 341 -13.97 0.72 10.14
N ILE A 342 -15.11 0.70 9.47
CA ILE A 342 -16.45 0.71 10.11
C ILE A 342 -16.97 -0.72 10.39
N GLN A 343 -16.36 -1.75 9.80
CA GLN A 343 -16.89 -3.11 9.85
C GLN A 343 -16.61 -3.79 11.21
N PRO A 344 -17.65 -4.20 11.97
CA PRO A 344 -17.47 -4.77 13.31
C PRO A 344 -16.75 -6.12 13.34
N SER A 345 -16.81 -6.91 12.25
CA SER A 345 -16.06 -8.18 12.16
C SER A 345 -14.59 -8.02 11.79
N PHE A 346 -14.16 -6.81 11.41
CA PHE A 346 -12.82 -6.57 10.87
C PHE A 346 -11.72 -6.99 11.85
N VAL A 347 -11.86 -6.68 13.14
CA VAL A 347 -10.79 -6.96 14.11
C VAL A 347 -10.60 -8.47 14.30
N LYS A 348 -11.70 -9.22 14.40
CA LYS A 348 -11.68 -10.68 14.48
C LYS A 348 -11.05 -11.31 13.24
N GLU A 349 -11.51 -10.91 12.05
CA GLU A 349 -11.02 -11.46 10.77
C GLU A 349 -9.55 -11.07 10.52
N ARG A 350 -9.13 -9.85 10.85
CA ARG A 350 -7.74 -9.40 10.74
C ARG A 350 -6.81 -10.23 11.63
N ARG A 351 -7.21 -10.52 12.87
CA ARG A 351 -6.41 -11.34 13.79
C ARG A 351 -6.29 -12.79 13.33
N ALA A 352 -7.37 -13.36 12.80
CA ALA A 352 -7.32 -14.67 12.18
C ALA A 352 -6.36 -14.66 10.98
N MET A 353 -6.49 -13.67 10.09
CA MET A 353 -5.64 -13.54 8.91
C MET A 353 -4.16 -13.32 9.25
N LYS A 354 -3.85 -12.57 10.32
CA LYS A 354 -2.47 -12.40 10.78
C LYS A 354 -1.86 -13.74 11.23
N ARG A 355 -2.61 -14.56 11.96
CA ARG A 355 -2.13 -15.90 12.35
C ARG A 355 -1.89 -16.79 11.13
N ASP A 356 -2.85 -16.83 10.20
CA ASP A 356 -2.71 -17.58 8.95
C ASP A 356 -1.49 -17.12 8.13
N TYR A 357 -1.19 -15.82 8.14
CA TYR A 357 -0.01 -15.26 7.48
C TYR A 357 1.31 -15.68 8.15
N GLU A 358 1.39 -15.64 9.48
CA GLU A 358 2.58 -16.08 10.21
C GLU A 358 2.83 -17.59 10.01
N GLU A 359 1.78 -18.42 10.00
CA GLU A 359 1.90 -19.84 9.67
C GLU A 359 2.41 -20.07 8.24
N TYR A 360 1.89 -19.31 7.27
CA TYR A 360 2.37 -19.32 5.90
C TYR A 360 3.86 -18.94 5.82
N LYS A 361 4.27 -17.87 6.52
CA LYS A 361 5.67 -17.42 6.58
C LYS A 361 6.60 -18.50 7.15
N VAL A 362 6.17 -19.21 8.19
CA VAL A 362 6.91 -20.34 8.76
C VAL A 362 7.07 -21.48 7.74
N ARG A 363 6.01 -21.84 7.00
CA ARG A 363 6.09 -22.88 5.94
C ARG A 363 7.07 -22.48 4.83
N VAL A 364 7.01 -21.23 4.36
CA VAL A 364 7.95 -20.73 3.34
C VAL A 364 9.40 -20.77 3.84
N ASN A 365 9.65 -20.33 5.07
CA ASN A 365 10.99 -20.38 5.66
C ASN A 365 11.50 -21.83 5.82
N ALA A 366 10.61 -22.78 6.13
CA ALA A 366 10.98 -24.19 6.20
C ALA A 366 11.41 -24.74 4.83
N MET A 367 10.73 -24.34 3.74
CA MET A 367 11.12 -24.69 2.37
C MET A 367 12.47 -24.09 1.99
N VAL A 368 12.72 -22.82 2.32
CA VAL A 368 14.02 -22.16 2.10
C VAL A 368 15.14 -22.91 2.82
N ALA A 369 14.93 -23.29 4.08
CA ALA A 369 15.92 -24.05 4.85
C ALA A 369 16.16 -25.46 4.30
N LYS A 370 15.11 -26.12 3.79
CA LYS A 370 15.21 -27.43 3.11
C LYS A 370 16.01 -27.33 1.81
N ALA A 371 15.75 -26.29 1.02
CA ALA A 371 16.38 -26.07 -0.28
C ALA A 371 17.90 -25.81 -0.22
N GLN A 372 18.45 -25.42 0.95
CA GLN A 372 19.90 -25.29 1.15
C GLN A 372 20.64 -26.63 1.11
N LYS A 373 19.93 -27.76 1.24
CA LYS A 373 20.49 -29.11 1.21
C LYS A 373 20.13 -29.77 -0.11
N THR A 374 20.98 -29.64 -1.12
CA THR A 374 20.78 -30.30 -2.41
C THR A 374 20.95 -31.82 -2.25
N PRO A 375 19.94 -32.64 -2.60
CA PRO A 375 20.05 -34.09 -2.58
C PRO A 375 21.04 -34.59 -3.64
N GLU A 376 21.77 -35.68 -3.36
CA GLU A 376 22.75 -36.26 -4.30
C GLU A 376 22.08 -36.82 -5.56
N ASP A 377 20.85 -37.33 -5.44
CA ASP A 377 20.07 -37.91 -6.54
C ASP A 377 19.23 -36.86 -7.32
N GLY A 378 19.40 -35.57 -7.02
CA GLY A 378 18.59 -34.48 -7.58
C GLY A 378 17.22 -34.30 -6.93
N TRP A 379 16.54 -33.19 -7.24
CA TRP A 379 15.23 -32.85 -6.71
C TRP A 379 14.15 -33.78 -7.27
N THR A 380 13.24 -34.19 -6.39
CA THR A 380 12.06 -34.99 -6.73
C THR A 380 10.80 -34.23 -6.34
N MET A 381 9.84 -34.15 -7.26
CA MET A 381 8.52 -33.57 -7.03
C MET A 381 7.68 -34.41 -6.06
N GLN A 382 6.59 -33.83 -5.53
CA GLN A 382 5.72 -34.53 -4.58
C GLN A 382 4.99 -35.75 -5.18
N ASP A 383 4.83 -35.80 -6.50
CA ASP A 383 4.27 -36.93 -7.23
C ASP A 383 5.29 -38.05 -7.51
N GLY A 384 6.52 -37.89 -7.04
CA GLY A 384 7.61 -38.85 -7.23
C GLY A 384 8.33 -38.73 -8.57
N THR A 385 8.02 -37.72 -9.39
CA THR A 385 8.74 -37.47 -10.65
C THR A 385 10.01 -36.63 -10.42
N PRO A 386 11.08 -36.85 -11.22
CA PRO A 386 12.29 -36.04 -11.11
C PRO A 386 12.04 -34.60 -11.59
N TRP A 387 12.74 -33.63 -11.00
CA TRP A 387 12.68 -32.24 -11.44
C TRP A 387 13.24 -32.11 -12.88
N PRO A 388 12.49 -31.53 -13.84
CA PRO A 388 12.86 -31.56 -15.26
C PRO A 388 14.16 -30.85 -15.65
N TRP A 389 14.70 -29.99 -14.78
CA TRP A 389 15.79 -29.06 -15.10
C TRP A 389 17.07 -29.32 -14.30
N GLU A 390 17.20 -30.49 -13.68
CA GLU A 390 18.44 -30.97 -13.02
C GLU A 390 19.14 -32.11 -13.76
#